data_AF-A0A418R308-F1
#
_entry.id   AF-A0A418R308-F1
#
_cell.length_a   1.000
_cell.length_b   1.000
_cell.length_c   1.000
_cell.angle_alpha   90.00
_cell.angle_beta   90.00
_cell.angle_gamma   90.00
#
_symmetry.space_group_name_H-M   'P 1'
#
loop_
_entity.id
_entity.type
_entity.pdbx_description
1 polymer ?
#
loop_
_entity_poly.entity_id
_entity_poly.type
_entity_poly.pdbx_seq_one_letter_code
_entity_poly.pdbx_strand_id
1 'polypeptide(L)'
;MKKINTIVRDNYERYTALIAEPKRTAGPGLDLSQKKGTNKVLHACQIPVIHSDDPIDLWLIAEIRIDRLHDFKFKLRAPSFMGEPLLNYDSAGPTHRNEGVTSLPEQIVTTPHFNCYDQQGRRIAYKTAPLTNPEVVRELEDIDRCVIHFYEETRLTHDPAGYPAISLTAPGTLPFAHHTNADPHAHVVRFV
;
A
#
# COMPACT_ATOMS: atom_id res chain seq x y z
N MET A 1 -2.78 18.26 20.52
CA MET A 1 -2.60 18.70 19.13
C MET A 1 -1.76 17.68 18.41
N LYS A 2 -2.20 17.19 17.26
CA LYS A 2 -1.36 16.35 16.39
C LYS A 2 -0.13 17.15 15.93
N LYS A 3 1.01 16.48 15.82
CA LYS A 3 2.26 17.10 15.35
C LYS A 3 2.10 17.49 13.88
N ILE A 4 2.36 18.76 13.57
CA ILE A 4 2.42 19.28 12.21
C ILE A 4 3.75 18.84 11.57
N ASN A 5 3.69 18.35 10.33
CA ASN A 5 4.87 18.12 9.52
C ASN A 5 5.24 19.40 8.75
N THR A 6 6.23 20.13 9.27
CA THR A 6 6.67 21.39 8.66
C THR A 6 7.34 21.19 7.30
N ILE A 7 8.00 20.05 7.08
CA ILE A 7 8.61 19.73 5.77
C ILE A 7 7.52 19.70 4.69
N VAL A 8 6.40 18.98 4.96
CA VAL A 8 5.28 18.93 4.03
C VAL A 8 4.63 20.29 3.86
N ARG A 9 4.34 21.00 4.96
CA ARG A 9 3.72 22.34 4.89
C ARG A 9 4.53 23.30 4.02
N ASP A 10 5.85 23.30 4.20
CA ASP A 10 6.76 24.24 3.54
C ASP A 10 7.12 23.80 2.10
N ASN A 11 6.86 22.52 1.73
CA ASN A 11 7.19 21.94 0.42
C ASN A 11 6.01 21.15 -0.19
N TYR A 12 4.78 21.64 0.01
CA TYR A 12 3.57 20.85 -0.28
C TYR A 12 3.46 20.44 -1.75
N GLU A 13 3.84 21.32 -2.67
CA GLU A 13 3.84 21.04 -4.12
C GLU A 13 4.73 19.84 -4.46
N ARG A 14 5.98 19.85 -3.98
CA ARG A 14 6.92 18.73 -4.16
C ARG A 14 6.40 17.46 -3.49
N TYR A 15 5.85 17.56 -2.29
CA TYR A 15 5.23 16.43 -1.60
C TYR A 15 4.10 15.80 -2.43
N THR A 16 3.22 16.61 -3.01
CA THR A 16 2.14 16.11 -3.87
C THR A 16 2.65 15.48 -5.16
N ALA A 17 3.69 16.07 -5.78
CA ALA A 17 4.34 15.52 -6.97
C ALA A 17 4.90 14.12 -6.69
N LEU A 18 5.65 13.94 -5.59
CA LEU A 18 6.22 12.64 -5.21
C LEU A 18 5.16 11.53 -5.06
N ILE A 19 3.92 11.87 -4.73
CA ILE A 19 2.81 10.91 -4.63
C ILE A 19 2.12 10.73 -5.98
N ALA A 20 1.79 11.81 -6.68
CA ALA A 20 0.92 11.79 -7.85
C ALA A 20 1.63 11.55 -9.19
N GLU A 21 2.96 11.66 -9.26
CA GLU A 21 3.70 11.50 -10.52
C GLU A 21 4.06 10.03 -10.80
N PRO A 22 4.26 9.63 -12.08
CA PRO A 22 4.56 8.24 -12.42
C PRO A 22 5.85 7.73 -11.80
N LYS A 23 5.76 6.56 -11.18
CA LYS A 23 6.87 5.85 -10.54
C LYS A 23 6.86 4.38 -10.94
N ARG A 24 7.99 3.69 -10.79
CA ARG A 24 8.08 2.24 -11.05
C ARG A 24 8.83 1.50 -9.96
N THR A 25 8.40 0.28 -9.71
CA THR A 25 9.13 -0.73 -8.93
C THR A 25 9.72 -1.76 -9.88
N ALA A 26 10.81 -2.41 -9.47
CA ALA A 26 11.44 -3.49 -10.24
C ALA A 26 11.81 -4.65 -9.30
N GLY A 27 11.97 -5.85 -9.87
CA GLY A 27 12.36 -7.06 -9.15
C GLY A 27 11.25 -8.11 -9.11
N PRO A 28 11.40 -9.17 -8.29
CA PRO A 28 10.52 -10.34 -8.32
C PRO A 28 9.13 -10.13 -7.68
N GLY A 29 8.84 -8.92 -7.18
CA GLY A 29 7.62 -8.61 -6.44
C GLY A 29 7.87 -8.32 -4.95
N LEU A 30 6.84 -8.45 -4.13
CA LEU A 30 6.87 -8.22 -2.68
C LEU A 30 6.99 -9.56 -1.94
N ASP A 31 8.16 -9.83 -1.38
CA ASP A 31 8.40 -11.04 -0.58
C ASP A 31 8.20 -10.77 0.92
N LEU A 32 7.03 -11.20 1.43
CA LEU A 32 6.63 -11.11 2.83
C LEU A 32 6.99 -12.38 3.62
N SER A 33 7.99 -13.16 3.21
CA SER A 33 8.49 -14.31 3.98
C SER A 33 9.32 -13.91 5.21
N GLN A 34 9.89 -12.70 5.21
CA GLN A 34 10.83 -12.25 6.24
C GLN A 34 10.13 -11.58 7.43
N LYS A 35 10.56 -11.96 8.64
CA LYS A 35 10.10 -11.34 9.89
C LYS A 35 10.64 -9.93 10.04
N LYS A 36 9.81 -9.04 10.56
CA LYS A 36 10.20 -7.68 10.91
C LYS A 36 10.66 -7.62 12.37
N GLY A 37 11.98 -7.58 12.57
CA GLY A 37 12.59 -7.46 13.89
C GLY A 37 12.30 -8.69 14.75
N THR A 38 12.00 -8.48 16.03
CA THR A 38 11.76 -9.57 17.01
C THR A 38 10.31 -10.06 17.04
N ASN A 39 9.39 -9.36 16.38
CA ASN A 39 7.98 -9.74 16.35
C ASN A 39 7.78 -10.94 15.42
N LYS A 40 7.45 -12.10 15.99
CA LYS A 40 7.31 -13.36 15.25
C LYS A 40 6.15 -13.36 14.25
N VAL A 41 5.17 -12.49 14.42
CA VAL A 41 3.96 -12.47 13.56
C VAL A 41 3.95 -11.34 12.54
N LEU A 42 4.82 -10.35 12.67
CA LEU A 42 4.89 -9.24 11.72
C LEU A 42 5.94 -9.54 10.67
N HIS A 43 5.51 -9.66 9.43
CA HIS A 43 6.38 -9.82 8.27
C HIS A 43 6.42 -8.53 7.47
N ALA A 44 7.55 -8.24 6.84
CA ALA A 44 7.69 -7.04 6.04
C ALA A 44 8.73 -7.20 4.93
N CYS A 45 8.49 -6.49 3.83
CA CYS A 45 9.44 -6.32 2.75
C CYS A 45 9.54 -4.85 2.40
N GLN A 46 10.68 -4.47 1.82
CA GLN A 46 10.85 -3.16 1.20
C GLN A 46 11.51 -3.35 -0.16
N ILE A 47 11.04 -2.62 -1.15
CA ILE A 47 11.61 -2.58 -2.49
C ILE A 47 11.83 -1.13 -2.93
N PRO A 48 12.90 -0.86 -3.70
CA PRO A 48 13.16 0.47 -4.21
C PRO A 48 12.10 0.87 -5.24
N VAL A 49 11.80 2.15 -5.26
CA VAL A 49 10.90 2.80 -6.22
C VAL A 49 11.73 3.83 -7.01
N ILE A 50 11.60 3.80 -8.32
CA ILE A 50 12.25 4.73 -9.23
C ILE A 50 11.21 5.76 -9.66
N HIS A 51 11.46 7.01 -9.33
CA HIS A 51 10.69 8.14 -9.86
C HIS A 51 11.14 8.44 -11.29
N SER A 52 10.22 8.86 -12.16
CA SER A 52 10.54 9.12 -13.56
C SER A 52 11.45 10.35 -13.72
N ASP A 53 11.16 11.42 -12.97
CA ASP A 53 11.77 12.75 -13.17
C ASP A 53 12.58 13.31 -11.97
N ASP A 54 12.57 12.67 -10.79
CA ASP A 54 13.26 13.15 -9.58
C ASP A 54 14.18 12.03 -9.06
N PRO A 55 15.52 12.20 -9.03
CA PRO A 55 16.45 11.18 -8.53
C PRO A 55 16.43 11.11 -6.98
N ILE A 56 15.26 10.88 -6.41
CA ILE A 56 15.01 10.80 -4.99
C ILE A 56 14.89 9.34 -4.53
N ASP A 57 15.42 9.06 -3.35
CA ASP A 57 15.40 7.73 -2.75
C ASP A 57 13.98 7.39 -2.26
N LEU A 58 13.27 6.57 -3.03
CA LEU A 58 11.90 6.13 -2.73
C LEU A 58 11.85 4.64 -2.44
N TRP A 59 10.99 4.28 -1.49
CA TRP A 59 10.79 2.91 -1.06
C TRP A 59 9.30 2.59 -0.95
N LEU A 60 8.92 1.44 -1.51
CA LEU A 60 7.65 0.78 -1.19
C LEU A 60 7.91 -0.21 -0.07
N ILE A 61 7.15 -0.09 1.01
CA ILE A 61 7.20 -1.02 2.14
C ILE A 61 5.84 -1.69 2.27
N ALA A 62 5.85 -3.02 2.31
CA ALA A 62 4.68 -3.84 2.63
C ALA A 62 4.89 -4.50 3.99
N GLU A 63 3.86 -4.49 4.84
CA GLU A 63 3.86 -5.12 6.16
C GLU A 63 2.59 -5.96 6.30
N ILE A 64 2.68 -7.17 6.85
CA ILE A 64 1.53 -8.05 7.11
C ILE A 64 1.67 -8.75 8.45
N ARG A 65 0.55 -8.94 9.14
CA ARG A 65 0.44 -9.85 10.28
C ARG A 65 0.08 -11.27 9.80
N ILE A 66 0.98 -12.23 9.97
CA ILE A 66 0.73 -13.61 9.53
C ILE A 66 -0.36 -14.33 10.35
N ASP A 67 -0.63 -13.85 11.57
CA ASP A 67 -1.72 -14.35 12.43
C ASP A 67 -3.08 -13.70 12.09
N ARG A 68 -3.08 -12.68 11.21
CA ARG A 68 -4.26 -11.94 10.78
C ARG A 68 -4.02 -11.35 9.38
N LEU A 69 -4.27 -12.17 8.35
CA LEU A 69 -3.87 -11.82 6.97
C LEU A 69 -4.58 -10.58 6.38
N HIS A 70 -5.71 -10.15 6.95
CA HIS A 70 -6.37 -8.89 6.59
C HIS A 70 -5.79 -7.65 7.31
N ASP A 71 -4.77 -7.81 8.17
CA ASP A 71 -4.05 -6.73 8.84
C ASP A 71 -2.68 -6.55 8.18
N PHE A 72 -2.66 -5.67 7.17
CA PHE A 72 -1.51 -5.33 6.37
C PHE A 72 -1.48 -3.83 6.06
N LYS A 73 -0.31 -3.37 5.63
CA LYS A 73 -0.03 -1.95 5.37
C LYS A 73 0.87 -1.82 4.16
N PHE A 74 0.60 -0.81 3.35
CA PHE A 74 1.50 -0.35 2.30
C PHE A 74 1.96 1.06 2.60
N LYS A 75 3.24 1.36 2.38
CA LYS A 75 3.83 2.68 2.66
C LYS A 75 4.74 3.07 1.51
N LEU A 76 4.50 4.25 0.96
CA LEU A 76 5.45 4.94 0.09
C LEU A 76 6.30 5.87 0.98
N ARG A 77 7.62 5.71 0.96
CA ARG A 77 8.55 6.52 1.76
C ARG A 77 9.56 7.23 0.87
N ALA A 78 9.95 8.42 1.29
CA ALA A 78 11.05 9.20 0.73
C ALA A 78 11.98 9.65 1.87
N PRO A 79 12.84 8.77 2.42
CA PRO A 79 13.62 9.07 3.63
C PRO A 79 14.50 10.33 3.51
N SER A 80 14.98 10.65 2.30
CA SER A 80 15.76 11.86 2.03
C SER A 80 14.92 13.14 2.00
N PHE A 81 13.60 13.05 1.84
CA PHE A 81 12.67 14.16 1.91
C PHE A 81 12.07 14.31 3.31
N MET A 82 11.54 13.23 3.88
CA MET A 82 10.93 13.21 5.21
C MET A 82 11.03 11.83 5.87
N GLY A 83 11.02 11.80 7.20
CA GLY A 83 11.18 10.55 7.97
C GLY A 83 9.91 9.68 8.00
N GLU A 84 8.74 10.29 7.95
CA GLU A 84 7.45 9.60 7.89
C GLU A 84 7.06 9.18 6.46
N PRO A 85 6.14 8.21 6.27
CA PRO A 85 5.62 7.88 4.94
C PRO A 85 4.99 9.08 4.23
N LEU A 86 5.21 9.19 2.92
CA LEU A 86 4.50 10.14 2.05
C LEU A 86 3.01 9.80 2.04
N LEU A 87 2.72 8.53 1.76
CA LEU A 87 1.38 7.95 1.74
C LEU A 87 1.45 6.58 2.42
N ASN A 88 0.45 6.25 3.24
CA ASN A 88 0.28 4.88 3.70
C ASN A 88 -1.17 4.41 3.63
N TYR A 89 -1.35 3.15 3.28
CA TYR A 89 -2.62 2.45 3.40
C TYR A 89 -2.59 1.56 4.64
N ASP A 90 -3.66 1.63 5.44
CA ASP A 90 -3.89 0.75 6.58
C ASP A 90 -5.16 -0.07 6.31
N SER A 91 -5.04 -1.40 6.18
CA SER A 91 -6.20 -2.27 5.91
C SER A 91 -7.08 -2.45 7.15
N ALA A 92 -6.46 -2.48 8.32
CA ALA A 92 -7.08 -2.68 9.62
C ALA A 92 -6.42 -1.80 10.69
N GLY A 93 -7.13 -1.63 11.82
CA GLY A 93 -6.62 -0.90 12.97
C GLY A 93 -7.58 0.19 13.44
N PRO A 94 -7.05 1.23 14.12
CA PRO A 94 -7.89 2.25 14.73
C PRO A 94 -8.53 3.18 13.69
N THR A 95 -9.74 3.63 14.00
CA THR A 95 -10.38 4.74 13.31
C THR A 95 -9.59 6.03 13.50
N HIS A 96 -9.36 6.76 12.42
CA HIS A 96 -8.69 8.05 12.45
C HIS A 96 -9.69 9.20 12.59
N ARG A 97 -9.33 10.21 13.41
CA ARG A 97 -10.05 11.48 13.48
C ARG A 97 -9.29 12.60 12.78
N ASN A 98 -9.82 13.17 11.71
CA ASN A 98 -9.25 14.33 11.04
C ASN A 98 -9.60 15.61 11.82
N GLU A 99 -8.59 16.44 12.11
CA GLU A 99 -8.77 17.71 12.81
C GLU A 99 -8.97 18.85 11.80
N GLY A 100 -9.94 19.73 12.04
CA GLY A 100 -10.16 20.92 11.21
C GLY A 100 -10.96 20.69 9.92
N VAL A 101 -11.63 19.53 9.79
CA VAL A 101 -12.70 19.30 8.81
C VAL A 101 -14.04 19.72 9.45
N THR A 102 -14.88 20.45 8.72
CA THR A 102 -16.08 21.09 9.28
C THR A 102 -17.23 20.12 9.51
N SER A 103 -17.34 19.02 8.75
CA SER A 103 -18.41 18.03 8.95
C SER A 103 -17.96 16.86 9.84
N LEU A 104 -18.80 16.49 10.82
CA LEU A 104 -18.53 15.37 11.73
C LEU A 104 -18.35 14.01 11.01
N PRO A 105 -19.13 13.67 9.96
CA PRO A 105 -18.93 12.42 9.23
C PRO A 105 -17.57 12.33 8.54
N GLU A 106 -17.06 13.43 7.99
CA GLU A 106 -15.75 13.49 7.33
C GLU A 106 -14.59 13.57 8.33
N GLN A 107 -14.87 13.87 9.61
CA GLN A 107 -13.87 13.80 10.66
C GLN A 107 -13.51 12.36 11.02
N ILE A 108 -14.40 11.37 10.86
CA ILE A 108 -14.18 10.00 11.34
C ILE A 108 -13.95 9.06 10.16
N VAL A 109 -12.73 8.54 10.05
CA VAL A 109 -12.32 7.68 8.93
C VAL A 109 -11.93 6.30 9.46
N THR A 110 -12.79 5.31 9.23
CA THR A 110 -12.56 3.90 9.60
C THR A 110 -11.59 3.23 8.64
N THR A 111 -10.89 2.19 9.10
CA THR A 111 -10.13 1.31 8.20
C THR A 111 -11.08 0.46 7.35
N PRO A 112 -10.68 0.06 6.13
CA PRO A 112 -9.46 0.47 5.44
C PRO A 112 -9.47 1.95 5.02
N HIS A 113 -8.30 2.59 5.08
CA HIS A 113 -8.11 3.98 4.64
C HIS A 113 -6.67 4.28 4.23
N PHE A 114 -6.50 5.36 3.47
CA PHE A 114 -5.21 5.98 3.24
C PHE A 114 -4.94 7.06 4.28
N ASN A 115 -3.67 7.30 4.54
CA ASN A 115 -3.16 8.41 5.34
C ASN A 115 -2.17 9.21 4.50
N CYS A 116 -2.32 10.52 4.55
CA CYS A 116 -1.45 11.48 3.88
C CYS A 116 -1.34 12.74 4.75
N TYR A 117 -0.74 13.78 4.20
CA TYR A 117 -0.65 15.11 4.77
C TYR A 117 -1.39 16.13 3.90
N ASP A 118 -2.07 17.08 4.53
CA ASP A 118 -2.63 18.25 3.85
C ASP A 118 -1.60 19.38 3.69
N GLN A 119 -2.02 20.48 3.06
CA GLN A 119 -1.16 21.65 2.82
C GLN A 119 -0.67 22.32 4.10
N GLN A 120 -1.36 22.15 5.22
CA GLN A 120 -0.92 22.66 6.52
C GLN A 120 0.06 21.71 7.21
N GLY A 121 0.40 20.57 6.59
CA GLY A 121 1.25 19.54 7.15
C GLY A 121 0.54 18.69 8.21
N ARG A 122 -0.81 18.73 8.28
CA ARG A 122 -1.58 17.89 9.20
C ARG A 122 -1.74 16.51 8.59
N ARG A 123 -1.52 15.47 9.39
CA ARG A 123 -1.81 14.10 8.98
C ARG A 123 -3.32 13.88 8.94
N ILE A 124 -3.83 13.52 7.77
CA ILE A 124 -5.23 13.21 7.51
C ILE A 124 -5.38 11.78 7.01
N ALA A 125 -6.53 11.18 7.28
CA ALA A 125 -6.96 9.91 6.70
C ALA A 125 -8.09 10.15 5.70
N TYR A 126 -8.19 9.32 4.66
CA TYR A 126 -9.28 9.41 3.68
C TYR A 126 -9.61 8.05 3.07
N LYS A 127 -10.82 7.95 2.50
CA LYS A 127 -11.27 6.81 1.70
C LYS A 127 -11.31 7.25 0.24
N THR A 128 -10.69 6.46 -0.63
CA THR A 128 -10.89 6.55 -2.08
C THR A 128 -12.31 6.08 -2.42
N ALA A 129 -12.78 6.33 -3.65
CA ALA A 129 -14.12 5.91 -4.07
C ALA A 129 -14.37 4.38 -3.86
N PRO A 130 -13.45 3.47 -4.23
CA PRO A 130 -13.57 2.04 -3.92
C PRO A 130 -13.80 1.74 -2.42
N LEU A 131 -13.15 2.48 -1.52
CA LEU A 131 -13.22 2.25 -0.07
C LEU A 131 -14.52 2.77 0.59
N THR A 132 -15.41 3.38 -0.19
CA THR A 132 -16.75 3.79 0.23
C THR A 132 -17.83 2.74 -0.07
N ASN A 133 -17.53 1.75 -0.93
CA ASN A 133 -18.44 0.66 -1.26
C ASN A 133 -18.12 -0.58 -0.40
N PRO A 134 -19.04 -1.05 0.47
CA PRO A 134 -18.81 -2.21 1.32
C PRO A 134 -18.45 -3.50 0.56
N GLU A 135 -19.00 -3.72 -0.64
CA GLU A 135 -18.72 -4.92 -1.43
C GLU A 135 -17.27 -4.91 -1.93
N VAL A 136 -16.81 -3.77 -2.43
CA VAL A 136 -15.43 -3.58 -2.90
C VAL A 136 -14.44 -3.59 -1.72
N VAL A 137 -14.81 -3.01 -0.58
CA VAL A 137 -14.00 -3.07 0.64
C VAL A 137 -13.70 -4.51 1.04
N ARG A 138 -14.68 -5.42 0.92
CA ARG A 138 -14.48 -6.85 1.21
C ARG A 138 -13.49 -7.50 0.24
N GLU A 139 -13.48 -7.11 -1.02
CA GLU A 139 -12.47 -7.58 -1.99
C GLU A 139 -11.07 -7.07 -1.66
N LEU A 140 -10.97 -5.84 -1.12
CA LEU A 140 -9.71 -5.21 -0.70
C LEU A 140 -9.20 -5.71 0.67
N GLU A 141 -9.88 -6.67 1.31
CA GLU A 141 -9.32 -7.45 2.42
C GLU A 141 -8.26 -8.45 1.93
N ASP A 142 -8.27 -8.79 0.64
CA ASP A 142 -7.22 -9.54 -0.02
C ASP A 142 -6.04 -8.62 -0.37
N ILE A 143 -4.86 -8.95 0.15
CA ILE A 143 -3.64 -8.16 -0.05
C ILE A 143 -3.24 -8.06 -1.53
N ASP A 144 -3.49 -9.11 -2.33
CA ASP A 144 -3.19 -9.12 -3.77
C ASP A 144 -4.08 -8.16 -4.55
N ARG A 145 -5.34 -7.99 -4.12
CA ARG A 145 -6.25 -6.99 -4.69
C ARG A 145 -5.91 -5.59 -4.20
N CYS A 146 -5.54 -5.48 -2.92
CA CYS A 146 -5.26 -4.19 -2.33
C CYS A 146 -3.96 -3.57 -2.84
N VAL A 147 -2.93 -4.36 -3.17
CA VAL A 147 -1.68 -3.79 -3.71
C VAL A 147 -1.91 -3.09 -5.05
N ILE A 148 -2.82 -3.62 -5.87
CA ILE A 148 -3.25 -2.99 -7.13
C ILE A 148 -3.85 -1.62 -6.83
N HIS A 149 -4.79 -1.56 -5.89
CA HIS A 149 -5.42 -0.30 -5.49
C HIS A 149 -4.40 0.73 -4.95
N PHE A 150 -3.42 0.27 -4.17
CA PHE A 150 -2.33 1.13 -3.69
C PHE A 150 -1.46 1.66 -4.84
N TYR A 151 -1.16 0.82 -5.83
CA TYR A 151 -0.39 1.20 -7.02
C TYR A 151 -1.12 2.26 -7.85
N GLU A 152 -2.43 2.11 -8.03
CA GLU A 152 -3.26 3.10 -8.71
C GLU A 152 -3.24 4.46 -8.00
N GLU A 153 -3.44 4.48 -6.68
CA GLU A 153 -3.46 5.71 -5.88
C GLU A 153 -2.10 6.43 -5.87
N THR A 154 -1.00 5.68 -5.98
CA THR A 154 0.39 6.22 -5.97
C THR A 154 1.03 6.36 -7.34
N ARG A 155 0.29 6.06 -8.41
CA ARG A 155 0.80 5.99 -9.80
C ARG A 155 2.07 5.15 -9.94
N LEU A 156 2.11 4.02 -9.23
CA LEU A 156 3.16 3.03 -9.37
C LEU A 156 2.85 2.05 -10.51
N THR A 157 3.91 1.60 -11.16
CA THR A 157 3.92 0.45 -12.07
C THR A 157 4.96 -0.56 -11.62
N HIS A 158 4.84 -1.80 -12.07
CA HIS A 158 5.82 -2.86 -11.85
C HIS A 158 6.45 -3.32 -13.18
N ASP A 159 7.77 -3.38 -13.24
CA ASP A 159 8.56 -3.84 -14.39
C ASP A 159 8.66 -5.39 -14.35
N PRO A 160 8.36 -6.13 -15.45
CA PRO A 160 8.17 -5.65 -16.83
C PRO A 160 6.76 -5.22 -17.25
N ALA A 161 5.71 -5.57 -16.52
CA ALA A 161 4.40 -4.96 -16.70
C ALA A 161 3.44 -5.29 -15.55
N GLY A 162 2.61 -4.30 -15.17
CA GLY A 162 1.47 -4.50 -14.28
C GLY A 162 1.78 -4.21 -12.82
N TYR A 163 1.49 -5.17 -11.96
CA TYR A 163 1.51 -5.07 -10.50
C TYR A 163 2.42 -6.14 -9.90
N PRO A 164 3.03 -5.90 -8.74
CA PRO A 164 3.93 -6.88 -8.12
C PRO A 164 3.14 -8.12 -7.69
N ALA A 165 3.72 -9.29 -7.88
CA ALA A 165 3.25 -10.48 -7.18
C ALA A 165 3.59 -10.36 -5.69
N ILE A 166 2.71 -10.81 -4.80
CA ILE A 166 3.00 -10.94 -3.38
C ILE A 166 3.29 -12.40 -3.09
N SER A 167 4.41 -12.64 -2.41
CA SER A 167 4.76 -13.96 -1.90
C SER A 167 4.70 -13.94 -0.38
N LEU A 168 3.90 -14.83 0.19
CA LEU A 168 3.78 -15.02 1.62
C LEU A 168 4.13 -16.47 1.96
N THR A 169 5.28 -16.69 2.58
CA THR A 169 5.64 -18.00 3.11
C THR A 169 5.58 -17.94 4.63
N ALA A 170 4.51 -18.45 5.22
CA ALA A 170 4.48 -18.67 6.66
C ALA A 170 5.51 -19.77 7.02
N PRO A 171 6.30 -19.63 8.10
CA PRO A 171 7.25 -20.66 8.50
C PRO A 171 6.53 -22.01 8.73
N GLY A 172 6.86 -23.03 7.93
CA GLY A 172 6.28 -24.38 8.02
C GLY A 172 5.11 -24.65 7.07
N THR A 173 4.76 -23.71 6.20
CA THR A 173 3.67 -23.88 5.23
C THR A 173 4.23 -23.90 3.81
N LEU A 174 3.83 -24.90 3.01
CA LEU A 174 4.10 -24.90 1.57
C LEU A 174 3.49 -23.62 0.96
N PRO A 175 4.15 -22.98 -0.02
CA PRO A 175 3.59 -21.82 -0.68
C PRO A 175 2.24 -22.22 -1.28
N PHE A 176 1.15 -21.67 -0.77
CA PHE A 176 -0.11 -21.73 -1.49
C PHE A 176 0.09 -20.85 -2.71
N ALA A 177 0.43 -21.47 -3.84
CA ALA A 177 0.17 -20.83 -5.11
C ALA A 177 -1.34 -20.57 -5.11
N HIS A 178 -1.74 -19.31 -5.15
CA HIS A 178 -3.08 -18.93 -5.54
C HIS A 178 -3.21 -19.35 -7.01
N HIS A 179 -3.45 -20.64 -7.23
CA HIS A 179 -3.79 -21.17 -8.52
C HIS A 179 -5.07 -20.43 -8.91
N THR A 180 -4.96 -19.58 -9.94
CA THR A 180 -6.12 -19.31 -10.77
C THR A 180 -6.74 -20.66 -11.08
N ASN A 181 -8.07 -20.74 -10.95
CA ASN A 181 -8.84 -21.97 -11.05
C ASN A 181 -8.87 -22.47 -12.52
N ALA A 182 -7.70 -22.64 -13.13
CA ALA A 182 -7.50 -23.24 -14.42
C ALA A 182 -7.45 -24.75 -14.19
N ASP A 183 -8.53 -25.41 -14.58
CA ASP A 183 -8.65 -26.86 -14.61
C ASP A 183 -7.44 -27.48 -15.35
N PRO A 184 -6.63 -28.32 -14.70
CA PRO A 184 -5.51 -29.00 -15.35
C PRO A 184 -5.93 -29.99 -16.45
N HIS A 185 -7.24 -30.24 -16.62
CA HIS A 185 -7.82 -31.10 -17.65
C HIS A 185 -8.50 -30.34 -18.80
N ALA A 186 -8.25 -29.03 -18.97
CA ALA A 186 -8.68 -28.33 -20.19
C ALA A 186 -7.91 -28.85 -21.42
N HIS A 187 -8.41 -29.95 -21.99
CA HIS A 187 -7.90 -30.59 -23.19
C HIS A 187 -7.93 -29.60 -24.37
N VAL A 188 -6.75 -29.26 -24.88
CA VAL A 188 -6.58 -28.61 -26.18
C VAL A 188 -6.97 -29.63 -27.26
N VAL A 189 -8.21 -29.57 -27.73
CA VAL A 189 -8.60 -30.24 -28.97
C VAL A 189 -8.01 -29.41 -30.12
N ARG A 190 -6.87 -29.85 -30.65
CA ARG A 190 -6.37 -29.39 -31.95
C ARG A 190 -7.25 -30.00 -33.04
N PHE A 191 -8.02 -29.18 -33.74
CA PHE A 191 -8.51 -29.54 -35.06
C PHE A 191 -7.41 -29.28 -36.09
N VAL A 192 -7.24 -30.26 -36.96
CA VAL A 192 -6.25 -30.36 -38.04
C VAL A 192 -6.53 -29.34 -39.14
#